data_AF-A0A8H4TSI5-F1
#
_entry.id   AF-A0A8H4TSI5-F1
#
_cell.length_a   1.000
_cell.length_b   1.000
_cell.length_c   1.000
_cell.angle_alpha   90.00
_cell.angle_beta   90.00
_cell.angle_gamma   90.00
#
_symmetry.space_group_name_H-M   'P 1'
#
loop_
_entity.id
_entity.type
_entity.pdbx_description
1 polymer ?
#
loop_
_entity_poly.entity_id
_entity_poly.type
_entity_poly.pdbx_seq_one_letter_code
_entity_poly.pdbx_strand_id
1 'polypeptide(L)'
;MSDPVSVAGTAVGVVSLGIQVCKSLVSYLRSLEGRDQEIKAGLAEVETIVSIFYSLNGILPKVNESTLESTTIRRCLRDSEMKLLEFQQFLIKLRGPQSALSSTIERMDDVRRLLIHPLRAGKLKSLHQSLQELLNNLNVATGLVSLESVLVTHDKVDKLQASALGLESQICQHSDQLQSLKHGINNNLNNVDGKISQTESHIQDLNGNIDAKLTLMGNAVGSIATSNQRLEEAFAELLKKAEFRSGSLISQIVRSNPSRRYPLS
;
A
#
# COMPACT_ATOMS: atom_id res chain seq x y z
N MET A 1 24.89 -10.75 -23.40
CA MET A 1 26.15 -11.52 -23.28
C MET A 1 26.89 -10.93 -22.10
N SER A 2 26.96 -11.65 -20.99
CA SER A 2 27.53 -11.16 -19.73
C SER A 2 29.02 -11.52 -19.68
N ASP A 3 29.88 -10.54 -19.45
CA ASP A 3 31.32 -10.76 -19.29
C ASP A 3 31.58 -11.70 -18.08
N PRO A 4 32.59 -12.58 -18.10
CA PRO A 4 32.77 -13.64 -17.10
C PRO A 4 33.27 -13.15 -15.72
N VAL A 5 33.52 -11.85 -15.57
CA VAL A 5 33.98 -11.25 -14.30
C VAL A 5 33.18 -9.97 -14.08
N SER A 6 32.15 -10.07 -13.23
CA SER A 6 31.42 -8.89 -12.75
C SER A 6 32.40 -7.91 -12.08
N VAL A 7 32.20 -6.62 -12.28
CA VAL A 7 33.05 -5.57 -11.69
C VAL A 7 33.03 -5.62 -10.16
N ALA A 8 31.92 -6.10 -9.56
CA ALA A 8 31.87 -6.41 -8.13
C ALA A 8 32.90 -7.50 -7.75
N GLY A 9 32.97 -8.57 -8.55
CA GLY A 9 33.95 -9.64 -8.40
C GLY A 9 35.39 -9.15 -8.58
N THR A 10 35.63 -8.26 -9.56
CA THR A 10 36.95 -7.60 -9.72
C THR A 10 37.30 -6.76 -8.50
N ALA A 11 36.38 -5.96 -7.98
CA ALA A 11 36.61 -5.12 -6.81
C ALA A 11 36.95 -5.94 -5.56
N VAL A 12 36.20 -7.02 -5.31
CA VAL A 12 36.50 -7.98 -4.24
C VAL A 12 37.86 -8.64 -4.45
N GLY A 13 38.21 -9.00 -5.69
CA GLY A 13 39.52 -9.54 -6.05
C GLY A 13 40.68 -8.59 -5.73
N VAL A 14 40.56 -7.31 -6.13
CA VAL A 14 41.55 -6.25 -5.85
C VAL A 14 41.71 -6.05 -4.35
N VAL A 15 40.61 -5.98 -3.60
CA VAL A 15 40.65 -5.84 -2.14
C VAL A 15 41.31 -7.06 -1.48
N SER A 16 40.97 -8.27 -1.92
CA SER A 16 41.59 -9.51 -1.42
C SER A 16 43.10 -9.54 -1.66
N LEU A 17 43.53 -9.14 -2.86
CA LEU A 17 44.95 -9.01 -3.19
C LEU A 17 45.63 -7.96 -2.30
N GLY A 18 44.99 -6.81 -2.08
CA GLY A 18 45.46 -5.76 -1.18
C GLY A 18 45.70 -6.25 0.24
N ILE A 19 44.78 -7.06 0.78
CA ILE A 19 44.94 -7.70 2.10
C ILE A 19 46.17 -8.61 2.13
N GLN A 20 46.32 -9.48 1.13
CA GLN A 20 47.45 -10.43 1.07
C GLN A 20 48.79 -9.70 1.00
N VAL A 21 48.87 -8.70 0.12
CA VAL A 21 50.02 -7.82 -0.06
C VAL A 21 50.40 -7.15 1.26
N CYS A 22 49.46 -6.47 1.91
CA CYS A 22 49.73 -5.73 3.14
C CYS A 22 50.11 -6.67 4.30
N LYS A 23 49.49 -7.85 4.41
CA LYS A 23 49.90 -8.86 5.40
C LYS A 23 51.32 -9.37 5.19
N SER A 24 51.72 -9.60 3.93
CA SER A 24 53.08 -10.04 3.61
C SER A 24 54.12 -8.97 3.96
N LEU A 25 53.76 -7.69 3.80
CA LEU A 25 54.55 -6.53 4.22
C LEU A 25 54.65 -6.42 5.75
N VAL A 26 53.54 -6.55 6.47
CA VAL A 26 53.52 -6.60 7.95
C VAL A 26 54.45 -7.70 8.47
N SER A 27 54.38 -8.89 7.89
CA SER A 27 55.27 -10.01 8.22
C SER A 27 56.74 -9.68 7.93
N TYR A 28 57.03 -9.01 6.82
CA TYR A 28 58.38 -8.57 6.47
C TYR A 28 58.91 -7.54 7.46
N LEU A 29 58.14 -6.48 7.77
CA LEU A 29 58.56 -5.43 8.69
C LEU A 29 58.80 -5.96 10.12
N ARG A 30 57.94 -6.87 10.61
CA ARG A 30 58.15 -7.53 11.92
C ARG A 30 59.41 -8.39 11.95
N SER A 31 59.77 -9.04 10.84
CA SER A 31 61.01 -9.84 10.77
C SER A 31 62.29 -9.02 10.88
N LEU A 32 62.21 -7.69 10.67
CA LEU A 32 63.34 -6.76 10.77
C LEU A 32 63.46 -6.09 12.14
N GLU A 33 62.65 -6.49 13.13
CA GLU A 33 62.54 -5.74 14.39
C GLU A 33 63.87 -5.57 15.13
N GLY A 34 64.32 -4.32 15.16
CA GLY A 34 65.38 -3.81 16.02
C GLY A 34 65.32 -2.29 16.05
N ARG A 35 64.72 -1.71 17.10
CA ARG A 35 64.68 -0.29 17.55
C ARG A 35 64.59 0.85 16.49
N ASP A 36 64.30 0.58 15.23
CA ASP A 36 64.16 1.63 14.21
C ASP A 36 62.72 2.18 14.22
N GLN A 37 62.60 3.47 14.52
CA GLN A 37 61.31 4.14 14.68
C GLN A 37 60.58 4.28 13.34
N GLU A 38 61.30 4.30 12.21
CA GLU A 38 60.70 4.32 10.87
C GLU A 38 60.01 2.98 10.54
N ILE A 39 60.59 1.85 10.96
CA ILE A 39 59.99 0.52 10.76
C ILE A 39 58.70 0.40 11.56
N LYS A 40 58.67 0.92 12.80
CA LYS A 40 57.47 0.93 13.64
C LYS A 40 56.36 1.80 13.07
N ALA A 41 56.70 2.99 12.57
CA ALA A 41 55.73 3.88 11.92
C ALA A 41 55.13 3.22 10.67
N GLY A 42 55.97 2.66 9.80
CA GLY A 42 55.51 1.95 8.61
C GLY A 42 54.66 0.72 8.92
N LEU A 43 54.95 -0.01 10.01
CA LEU A 43 54.15 -1.14 10.44
C LEU A 43 52.72 -0.73 10.84
N ALA A 44 52.57 0.28 11.70
CA ALA A 44 51.26 0.77 12.16
C ALA A 44 50.39 1.29 11.00
N GLU A 45 51.05 1.92 10.04
CA GLU A 45 50.40 2.48 8.86
C GLU A 45 49.88 1.38 7.92
N VAL A 46 50.66 0.33 7.67
CA VAL A 46 50.22 -0.82 6.87
C VAL A 46 49.09 -1.60 7.58
N GLU A 47 49.14 -1.73 8.91
CA GLU A 47 48.05 -2.33 9.69
C GLU A 47 46.74 -1.53 9.58
N THR A 48 46.83 -0.21 9.52
CA THR A 48 45.67 0.66 9.25
C THR A 48 45.09 0.38 7.87
N ILE A 49 45.95 0.28 6.84
CA ILE A 49 45.54 -0.02 5.46
C ILE A 49 44.87 -1.40 5.36
N VAL A 50 45.40 -2.42 6.06
CA VAL A 50 44.76 -3.75 6.16
C VAL A 50 43.33 -3.63 6.71
N SER A 51 43.14 -2.83 7.75
CA SER A 51 41.83 -2.63 8.37
C SER A 51 40.83 -1.97 7.40
N ILE A 52 41.29 -1.01 6.59
CA ILE A 52 40.48 -0.38 5.53
C ILE A 52 40.06 -1.41 4.48
N PHE A 53 40.98 -2.25 4.01
CA PHE A 53 40.65 -3.31 3.06
C PHE A 53 39.63 -4.31 3.62
N TYR A 54 39.72 -4.67 4.89
CA TYR A 54 38.72 -5.54 5.52
C TYR A 54 37.33 -4.90 5.54
N SER A 55 37.23 -3.62 5.87
CA SER A 55 35.97 -2.87 5.80
C SER A 55 35.40 -2.86 4.37
N LEU A 56 36.24 -2.59 3.36
CA LEU A 56 35.84 -2.63 1.95
C LEU A 56 35.36 -4.02 1.52
N ASN A 57 36.03 -5.09 1.96
CA ASN A 57 35.67 -6.47 1.63
C ASN A 57 34.27 -6.86 2.16
N GLY A 58 33.83 -6.24 3.26
CA GLY A 58 32.48 -6.46 3.82
C GLY A 58 31.37 -5.64 3.14
N ILE A 59 31.73 -4.53 2.49
CA ILE A 59 30.78 -3.59 1.87
C ILE A 59 30.58 -3.91 0.39
N LEU A 60 31.67 -4.15 -0.35
CA LEU A 60 31.64 -4.34 -1.81
C LEU A 60 30.67 -5.42 -2.31
N PRO A 61 30.51 -6.59 -1.65
CA PRO A 61 29.55 -7.60 -2.08
C PRO A 61 28.09 -7.16 -2.01
N LYS A 62 27.78 -6.08 -1.27
CA LYS A 62 26.43 -5.54 -1.09
C LYS A 62 26.08 -4.45 -2.09
N VAL A 63 27.03 -4.05 -2.93
CA VAL A 63 26.84 -3.01 -3.93
C VAL A 63 26.17 -3.62 -5.17
N ASN A 64 25.15 -2.96 -5.71
CA ASN A 64 24.45 -3.40 -6.92
C ASN A 64 25.37 -3.39 -8.15
N GLU A 65 25.36 -4.49 -8.93
CA GLU A 65 26.22 -4.65 -10.11
C GLU A 65 25.99 -3.58 -11.19
N SER A 66 24.76 -3.08 -11.34
CA SER A 66 24.43 -2.06 -12.35
C SER A 66 25.20 -0.75 -12.16
N THR A 67 25.57 -0.44 -10.92
CA THR A 67 26.31 0.77 -10.54
C THR A 67 27.82 0.62 -10.78
N LEU A 68 28.30 -0.61 -10.93
CA LEU A 68 29.72 -0.92 -11.08
C LEU A 68 30.17 -1.03 -12.55
N GLU A 69 29.27 -0.93 -13.53
CA GLU A 69 29.64 -0.98 -14.96
C GLU A 69 30.36 0.28 -15.48
N SER A 70 30.48 1.32 -14.66
CA SER A 70 31.18 2.55 -15.02
C SER A 70 32.62 2.28 -15.48
N THR A 71 32.95 2.74 -16.68
CA THR A 71 34.29 2.59 -17.28
C THR A 71 35.38 3.21 -16.43
N THR A 72 35.06 4.25 -15.65
CA THR A 72 35.98 4.88 -14.70
C THR A 72 36.26 3.98 -13.50
N ILE A 73 35.23 3.32 -12.94
CA ILE A 73 35.41 2.37 -11.83
C ILE A 73 36.27 1.19 -12.27
N ARG A 74 35.98 0.62 -13.45
CA ARG A 74 36.80 -0.48 -14.02
C ARG A 74 38.25 -0.08 -14.21
N ARG A 75 38.51 1.15 -14.66
CA ARG A 75 39.86 1.69 -14.80
C ARG A 75 40.56 1.80 -13.44
N CYS A 76 39.91 2.43 -12.45
CA CYS A 76 40.45 2.55 -11.10
C CYS A 76 40.78 1.19 -10.49
N LEU A 77 39.92 0.18 -10.67
CA LEU A 77 40.15 -1.18 -10.17
C LEU A 77 41.31 -1.87 -10.87
N ARG A 78 41.43 -1.73 -12.20
CA ARG A 78 42.54 -2.29 -12.96
C ARG A 78 43.88 -1.65 -12.58
N ASP A 79 43.92 -0.33 -12.47
CA ASP A 79 45.13 0.40 -12.06
C ASP A 79 45.54 0.01 -10.63
N SER A 80 44.55 -0.20 -9.77
CA SER A 80 44.72 -0.71 -8.41
C SER A 80 45.30 -2.12 -8.37
N GLU A 81 44.77 -3.03 -9.20
CA GLU A 81 45.26 -4.40 -9.35
C GLU A 81 46.72 -4.44 -9.84
N MET A 82 47.03 -3.66 -10.88
CA MET A 82 48.37 -3.59 -11.46
C MET A 82 49.40 -3.13 -10.43
N LYS A 83 49.10 -2.05 -9.68
CA LYS A 83 49.97 -1.55 -8.60
C LYS A 83 50.18 -2.59 -7.51
N LEU A 84 49.13 -3.32 -7.11
CA LEU A 84 49.24 -4.38 -6.10
C LEU A 84 50.10 -5.56 -6.58
N LEU A 85 50.02 -5.95 -7.85
CA LEU A 85 50.83 -7.01 -8.43
C LEU A 85 52.31 -6.61 -8.54
N GLU A 86 52.60 -5.39 -9.02
CA GLU A 86 53.95 -4.83 -9.03
C GLU A 86 54.55 -4.83 -7.62
N PHE A 87 53.72 -4.46 -6.65
CA PHE A 87 54.12 -4.43 -5.26
C PHE A 87 54.38 -5.83 -4.67
N GLN A 88 53.54 -6.82 -4.99
CA GLN A 88 53.74 -8.20 -4.58
C GLN A 88 55.08 -8.74 -5.13
N GLN A 89 55.38 -8.47 -6.41
CA GLN A 89 56.66 -8.85 -7.02
C GLN A 89 57.84 -8.15 -6.35
N PHE A 90 57.68 -6.88 -5.98
CA PHE A 90 58.71 -6.14 -5.26
C PHE A 90 59.02 -6.76 -3.89
N LEU A 91 57.99 -7.13 -3.12
CA LEU A 91 58.18 -7.83 -1.84
C LEU A 91 58.85 -9.19 -1.98
N ILE A 92 58.51 -9.95 -3.03
CA ILE A 92 59.17 -11.23 -3.34
C ILE A 92 60.66 -11.01 -3.61
N LYS A 93 61.01 -9.99 -4.39
CA LYS A 93 62.41 -9.61 -4.67
C LYS A 93 63.17 -9.19 -3.41
N LEU A 94 62.51 -8.47 -2.49
CA LEU A 94 63.10 -8.06 -1.22
C LEU A 94 63.38 -9.24 -0.28
N ARG A 95 62.56 -10.28 -0.29
CA ARG A 95 62.74 -11.46 0.57
C ARG A 95 63.91 -12.36 0.13
N GLY A 96 64.38 -12.24 -1.11
CA GLY A 96 65.47 -13.05 -1.68
C GLY A 96 65.10 -14.53 -1.86
N PRO A 97 65.92 -15.32 -2.60
CA PRO A 97 65.71 -16.77 -2.67
C PRO A 97 65.89 -17.36 -1.27
N GLN A 98 64.90 -18.12 -0.80
CA GLN A 98 65.03 -18.90 0.43
C GLN A 98 66.09 -19.97 0.20
N SER A 99 67.35 -19.63 0.47
CA SER A 99 68.44 -20.59 0.38
C SER A 99 68.28 -21.56 1.54
N ALA A 100 67.80 -22.76 1.20
CA ALA A 100 68.15 -23.94 1.96
C ALA A 100 69.68 -24.00 2.11
N LEU A 101 70.11 -24.40 3.30
CA LEU A 101 71.47 -24.82 3.68
C LEU A 101 72.49 -23.73 4.13
N SER A 102 72.70 -23.74 5.45
CA SER A 102 73.97 -23.70 6.20
C SER A 102 74.93 -22.51 6.05
N SER A 103 74.98 -21.63 7.06
CA SER A 103 76.14 -21.46 7.99
C SER A 103 76.00 -20.18 8.84
N THR A 104 76.17 -20.39 10.14
CA THR A 104 76.21 -19.58 11.38
C THR A 104 76.56 -18.07 11.35
N ILE A 105 75.72 -17.30 12.06
CA ILE A 105 75.95 -16.09 12.88
C ILE A 105 76.57 -14.83 12.25
N GLU A 106 77.64 -14.89 11.44
CA GLU A 106 78.22 -13.69 10.80
C GLU A 106 77.35 -13.16 9.65
N ARG A 107 76.56 -14.04 9.02
CA ARG A 107 75.59 -13.68 7.98
C ARG A 107 74.37 -12.92 8.52
N MET A 108 74.12 -12.88 9.83
CA MET A 108 72.91 -12.25 10.36
C MET A 108 72.95 -10.73 10.18
N ASP A 109 74.12 -10.11 10.37
CA ASP A 109 74.31 -8.68 10.13
C ASP A 109 74.38 -8.33 8.64
N ASP A 110 74.91 -9.21 7.79
CA ASP A 110 74.97 -8.98 6.34
C ASP A 110 73.63 -9.21 5.64
N VAL A 111 72.86 -10.20 6.05
CA VAL A 111 71.45 -10.39 5.62
C VAL A 111 70.61 -9.22 6.13
N ARG A 112 70.80 -8.80 7.39
CA ARG A 112 70.12 -7.62 7.94
C ARG A 112 70.51 -6.34 7.18
N ARG A 113 71.78 -6.13 6.84
CA ARG A 113 72.22 -5.00 6.00
C ARG A 113 71.64 -5.09 4.58
N LEU A 114 71.63 -6.26 3.96
CA LEU A 114 71.04 -6.51 2.63
C LEU A 114 69.52 -6.31 2.59
N LEU A 115 68.80 -6.56 3.70
CA LEU A 115 67.35 -6.38 3.80
C LEU A 115 66.94 -4.97 4.26
N ILE A 116 67.75 -4.32 5.10
CA ILE A 116 67.53 -2.95 5.56
C ILE A 116 67.93 -1.92 4.50
N HIS A 117 68.96 -2.18 3.69
CA HIS A 117 69.45 -1.21 2.70
C HIS A 117 68.42 -0.88 1.61
N PRO A 118 67.64 -1.84 1.07
CA PRO A 118 66.50 -1.53 0.19
C PRO A 118 65.42 -0.71 0.90
N LEU A 119 65.22 -0.92 2.20
CA LEU A 119 64.27 -0.18 3.04
C LEU A 119 64.71 1.29 3.17
N ARG A 120 66.01 1.52 3.44
CA ARG A 120 66.64 2.85 3.57
C ARG A 120 66.77 3.60 2.25
N ALA A 121 66.75 2.92 1.11
CA ALA A 121 66.83 3.53 -0.23
C ALA A 121 65.53 4.25 -0.67
N GLY A 122 64.68 4.68 0.27
CA GLY A 122 63.41 5.36 -0.02
C GLY A 122 62.30 4.46 -0.59
N LYS A 123 62.53 3.16 -0.73
CA LYS A 123 61.55 2.23 -1.31
C LYS A 123 60.34 2.01 -0.41
N LEU A 124 60.50 2.10 0.92
CA LEU A 124 59.38 2.06 1.87
C LEU A 124 58.45 3.28 1.71
N LYS A 125 59.03 4.45 1.42
CA LYS A 125 58.28 5.68 1.17
C LYS A 125 57.50 5.62 -0.15
N SER A 126 58.13 5.14 -1.22
CA SER A 126 57.46 4.90 -2.53
C SER A 126 56.33 3.87 -2.41
N LEU A 127 56.54 2.85 -1.59
CA LEU A 127 55.52 1.87 -1.21
C LEU A 127 54.34 2.55 -0.50
N HIS A 128 54.63 3.36 0.51
CA HIS A 128 53.60 4.04 1.26
C HIS A 128 52.74 4.92 0.34
N GLN A 129 53.40 5.67 -0.54
CA GLN A 129 52.76 6.51 -1.55
C GLN A 129 51.88 5.69 -2.52
N SER A 130 52.34 4.51 -2.95
CA SER A 130 51.57 3.63 -3.84
C SER A 130 50.30 3.09 -3.17
N LEU A 131 50.36 2.74 -1.89
CA LEU A 131 49.19 2.31 -1.12
C LEU A 131 48.21 3.47 -0.86
N GLN A 132 48.70 4.68 -0.60
CA GLN A 132 47.85 5.86 -0.49
C GLN A 132 47.12 6.18 -1.80
N GLU A 133 47.82 6.12 -2.93
CA GLU A 133 47.20 6.32 -4.26
C GLU A 133 46.13 5.27 -4.56
N LEU A 134 46.40 4.02 -4.19
CA LEU A 134 45.43 2.93 -4.28
C LEU A 134 44.18 3.20 -3.43
N LEU A 135 44.36 3.60 -2.18
CA LEU A 135 43.23 3.96 -1.30
C LEU A 135 42.43 5.14 -1.85
N ASN A 136 43.09 6.16 -2.41
CA ASN A 136 42.41 7.27 -3.06
C ASN A 136 41.59 6.81 -4.26
N ASN A 137 42.15 5.96 -5.12
CA ASN A 137 41.42 5.42 -6.28
C ASN A 137 40.18 4.62 -5.85
N LEU A 138 40.31 3.79 -4.81
CA LEU A 138 39.19 3.02 -4.26
C LEU A 138 38.15 3.92 -3.59
N ASN A 139 38.58 4.99 -2.91
CA ASN A 139 37.68 5.95 -2.29
C ASN A 139 36.88 6.74 -3.32
N VAL A 140 37.53 7.18 -4.41
CA VAL A 140 36.85 7.83 -5.55
C VAL A 140 35.85 6.88 -6.21
N ALA A 141 36.24 5.62 -6.45
CA ALA A 141 35.34 4.62 -7.00
C ALA A 141 34.13 4.37 -6.08
N THR A 142 34.35 4.26 -4.77
CA THR A 142 33.29 4.09 -3.77
C THR A 142 32.35 5.30 -3.73
N GLY A 143 32.90 6.52 -3.78
CA GLY A 143 32.12 7.75 -3.83
C GLY A 143 31.26 7.84 -5.10
N LEU A 144 31.78 7.42 -6.25
CA LEU A 144 31.02 7.39 -7.50
C LEU A 144 29.86 6.40 -7.45
N VAL A 145 30.10 5.19 -6.94
CA VAL A 145 29.05 4.19 -6.70
C VAL A 145 27.97 4.73 -5.77
N SER A 146 28.38 5.36 -4.66
CA SER A 146 27.43 5.92 -3.69
C SER A 146 26.57 7.02 -4.32
N LEU A 147 27.17 7.89 -5.13
CA LEU A 147 26.45 8.96 -5.83
C LEU A 147 25.43 8.41 -6.83
N GLU A 148 25.83 7.43 -7.63
CA GLU A 148 24.93 6.80 -8.59
C GLU A 148 23.78 6.04 -7.90
N SER A 149 24.07 5.35 -6.78
CA SER A 149 23.02 4.75 -5.95
C SER A 149 22.03 5.78 -5.42
N VAL A 150 22.51 6.96 -4.99
CA VAL A 150 21.65 8.07 -4.54
C VAL A 150 20.78 8.56 -5.71
N LEU A 151 21.36 8.77 -6.90
CA LEU A 151 20.61 9.22 -8.08
C LEU A 151 19.52 8.22 -8.49
N VAL A 152 19.83 6.92 -8.53
CA VAL A 152 18.85 5.87 -8.85
C VAL A 152 17.75 5.79 -7.78
N THR A 153 18.12 5.93 -6.50
CA THR A 153 17.15 5.94 -5.41
C THR A 153 16.25 7.17 -5.52
N HIS A 154 16.81 8.32 -5.86
CA HIS A 154 16.06 9.56 -6.05
C HIS A 154 15.05 9.44 -7.21
N ASP A 155 15.45 8.94 -8.38
CA ASP A 155 14.54 8.69 -9.52
C ASP A 155 13.39 7.73 -9.15
N LYS A 156 13.68 6.68 -8.37
CA LYS A 156 12.63 5.78 -7.86
C LYS A 156 11.68 6.48 -6.90
N VAL A 157 12.20 7.32 -6.00
CA VAL A 157 11.39 8.12 -5.06
C VAL A 157 10.52 9.13 -5.82
N ASP A 158 11.04 9.79 -6.84
CA ASP A 158 10.28 10.74 -7.68
C ASP A 158 9.12 10.03 -8.41
N LYS A 159 9.36 8.84 -8.95
CA LYS A 159 8.32 8.01 -9.59
C LYS A 159 7.25 7.56 -8.60
N LEU A 160 7.66 7.18 -7.39
CA LEU A 160 6.72 6.84 -6.32
C LEU A 160 5.90 8.06 -5.89
N GLN A 161 6.53 9.23 -5.78
CA GLN A 161 5.85 10.49 -5.45
C GLN A 161 4.83 10.87 -6.53
N ALA A 162 5.20 10.78 -7.81
CA ALA A 162 4.27 11.03 -8.91
C ALA A 162 3.07 10.07 -8.88
N SER A 163 3.31 8.79 -8.58
CA SER A 163 2.25 7.79 -8.44
C SER A 163 1.33 8.09 -7.24
N ALA A 164 1.89 8.53 -6.11
CA ALA A 164 1.12 8.92 -4.93
C ALA A 164 0.21 10.13 -5.21
N LEU A 165 0.72 11.17 -5.87
CA LEU A 165 -0.08 12.31 -6.32
C LEU A 165 -1.21 11.88 -7.28
N GLY A 166 -0.94 10.90 -8.15
CA GLY A 166 -1.95 10.30 -9.03
C GLY A 166 -3.06 9.59 -8.25
N LEU A 167 -2.71 8.84 -7.21
CA LEU A 167 -3.69 8.18 -6.33
C LEU A 167 -4.51 9.20 -5.53
N GLU A 168 -3.89 10.27 -5.00
CA GLU A 168 -4.60 11.35 -4.31
C GLU A 168 -5.65 12.01 -5.23
N SER A 169 -5.29 12.27 -6.48
CA SER A 169 -6.22 12.81 -7.48
C SER A 169 -7.42 11.88 -7.72
N GLN A 170 -7.18 10.57 -7.86
CA GLN A 170 -8.26 9.59 -8.02
C GLN A 170 -9.17 9.50 -6.79
N ILE A 171 -8.61 9.57 -5.59
CA ILE A 171 -9.39 9.57 -4.33
C ILE A 171 -10.30 10.79 -4.27
N CYS A 172 -9.78 11.98 -4.61
CA CYS A 172 -10.58 13.19 -4.68
C CYS A 172 -11.72 13.05 -5.70
N GLN A 173 -11.42 12.55 -6.91
CA GLN A 173 -12.43 12.34 -7.94
C GLN A 173 -13.53 11.37 -7.49
N HIS A 174 -13.16 10.25 -6.86
CA HIS A 174 -14.15 9.29 -6.34
C HIS A 174 -14.98 9.88 -5.19
N SER A 175 -14.36 10.71 -4.33
CA SER A 175 -15.07 11.42 -3.27
C SER A 175 -16.15 12.35 -3.83
N ASP A 176 -15.82 13.11 -4.88
CA ASP A 176 -16.78 14.01 -5.55
C ASP A 176 -17.93 13.24 -6.21
N GLN A 177 -17.63 12.08 -6.82
CA GLN A 177 -18.64 11.19 -7.38
C GLN A 177 -19.58 10.62 -6.31
N LEU A 178 -19.04 10.17 -5.18
CA LEU A 178 -19.85 9.69 -4.05
C LEU A 178 -20.73 10.80 -3.47
N GLN A 179 -20.22 12.02 -3.37
CA GLN A 179 -21.01 13.16 -2.93
C GLN A 179 -22.14 13.48 -3.91
N SER A 180 -21.87 13.44 -5.21
CA SER A 180 -22.88 13.64 -6.26
C SER A 180 -23.96 12.55 -6.21
N LEU A 181 -23.55 11.29 -6.07
CA LEU A 181 -24.46 10.15 -5.93
C LEU A 181 -25.35 10.30 -4.69
N LYS A 182 -24.77 10.71 -3.55
CA LYS A 182 -25.51 10.99 -2.32
C LYS A 182 -26.58 12.06 -2.54
N HIS A 183 -26.25 13.16 -3.23
CA HIS A 183 -27.23 14.20 -3.55
C HIS A 183 -28.34 13.68 -4.47
N GLY A 184 -28.00 12.88 -5.48
CA GLY A 184 -28.97 12.24 -6.37
C GLY A 184 -29.96 11.34 -5.63
N ILE A 185 -29.47 10.50 -4.72
CA ILE A 185 -30.31 9.64 -3.88
C ILE A 185 -31.23 10.48 -2.99
N ASN A 186 -30.71 11.53 -2.36
CA ASN A 186 -31.50 12.40 -1.48
C ASN A 186 -32.63 13.11 -2.24
N ASN A 187 -32.33 13.60 -3.46
CA ASN A 187 -33.34 14.23 -4.32
C ASN A 187 -34.44 13.23 -4.72
N ASN A 188 -34.05 12.00 -5.06
CA ASN A 188 -35.01 10.94 -5.39
C ASN A 188 -35.87 10.56 -4.19
N LEU A 189 -35.29 10.47 -3.00
CA LEU A 189 -36.01 10.17 -1.77
C LEU A 189 -37.05 11.26 -1.46
N ASN A 190 -36.66 12.54 -1.54
CA ASN A 190 -37.57 13.66 -1.36
C ASN A 190 -38.72 13.67 -2.40
N ASN A 191 -38.42 13.28 -3.65
CA ASN A 191 -39.43 13.17 -4.70
C ASN A 191 -40.42 12.03 -4.42
N VAL A 192 -39.93 10.88 -3.95
CA VAL A 192 -40.78 9.75 -3.55
C VAL A 192 -41.66 10.12 -2.36
N ASP A 193 -41.08 10.77 -1.35
CA ASP A 193 -41.81 11.26 -0.17
C ASP A 193 -42.93 12.24 -0.54
N GLY A 194 -42.65 13.18 -1.45
CA GLY A 194 -43.65 14.09 -1.99
C GLY A 194 -44.78 13.37 -2.74
N LYS A 195 -44.47 12.35 -3.53
CA LYS A 195 -45.48 11.53 -4.23
C LYS A 195 -46.33 10.70 -3.26
N ILE A 196 -45.72 10.16 -2.20
CA ILE A 196 -46.43 9.43 -1.15
C ILE A 196 -47.40 10.38 -0.44
N SER A 197 -46.93 11.55 0.00
CA SER A 197 -47.77 12.58 0.64
C SER A 197 -48.94 13.01 -0.25
N GLN A 198 -48.70 13.19 -1.55
CA GLN A 198 -49.78 13.48 -2.51
C GLN A 198 -50.80 12.34 -2.60
N THR A 199 -50.32 11.10 -2.65
CA THR A 199 -51.18 9.92 -2.71
C THR A 199 -52.02 9.78 -1.44
N GLU A 200 -51.44 10.03 -0.27
CA GLU A 200 -52.16 10.03 1.01
C GLU A 200 -53.27 11.09 1.04
N SER A 201 -53.01 12.30 0.54
CA SER A 201 -54.04 13.34 0.40
C SER A 201 -55.18 12.88 -0.51
N HIS A 202 -54.87 12.29 -1.67
CA HIS A 202 -55.89 11.78 -2.59
C HIS A 202 -56.73 10.67 -1.97
N ILE A 203 -56.12 9.78 -1.16
CA ILE A 203 -56.83 8.73 -0.43
C ILE A 203 -57.76 9.34 0.63
N GLN A 204 -57.31 10.35 1.38
CA GLN A 204 -58.14 11.04 2.37
C GLN A 204 -59.33 11.75 1.72
N ASP A 205 -59.12 12.45 0.61
CA ASP A 205 -60.18 13.11 -0.16
C ASP A 205 -61.21 12.11 -0.67
N LEU A 206 -60.74 10.98 -1.22
CA LEU A 206 -61.62 9.90 -1.69
C LEU A 206 -62.43 9.32 -0.53
N ASN A 207 -61.80 9.07 0.62
CA ASN A 207 -62.48 8.53 1.79
C ASN A 207 -63.56 9.49 2.30
N GLY A 208 -63.27 10.80 2.36
CA GLY A 208 -64.25 11.82 2.72
C GLY A 208 -65.44 11.89 1.75
N ASN A 209 -65.20 11.74 0.45
CA ASN A 209 -66.27 11.70 -0.56
C ASN A 209 -67.15 10.45 -0.41
N ILE A 210 -66.54 9.29 -0.16
CA ILE A 210 -67.26 8.03 0.09
C ILE A 210 -68.14 8.18 1.35
N ASP A 211 -67.60 8.68 2.45
CA ASP A 211 -68.35 8.89 3.70
C ASP A 211 -69.54 9.84 3.50
N ALA A 212 -69.35 10.94 2.75
CA ALA A 212 -70.41 11.87 2.41
C ALA A 212 -71.53 11.19 1.59
N LYS A 213 -71.16 10.40 0.57
CA LYS A 213 -72.13 9.64 -0.24
C LYS A 213 -72.87 8.57 0.58
N LEU A 214 -72.17 7.84 1.46
CA LEU A 214 -72.78 6.86 2.35
C LEU A 214 -73.76 7.50 3.32
N THR A 215 -73.43 8.67 3.88
CA THR A 215 -74.31 9.44 4.75
C THR A 215 -75.60 9.86 4.03
N LEU A 216 -75.48 10.39 2.80
CA LEU A 216 -76.64 10.76 1.97
C LEU A 216 -77.52 9.54 1.66
N MET A 217 -76.91 8.42 1.31
CA MET A 217 -77.64 7.17 1.03
C MET A 217 -78.34 6.64 2.30
N GLY A 218 -77.68 6.66 3.45
CA GLY A 218 -78.29 6.30 4.73
C GLY A 218 -79.52 7.13 5.05
N ASN A 219 -79.45 8.45 4.84
CA ASN A 219 -80.59 9.36 5.02
C ASN A 219 -81.74 9.06 4.04
N ALA A 220 -81.42 8.75 2.77
CA ALA A 220 -82.41 8.37 1.77
C ALA A 220 -83.11 7.04 2.13
N VAL A 221 -82.33 6.03 2.55
CA VAL A 221 -82.87 4.74 3.00
C VAL A 221 -83.76 4.91 4.24
N GLY A 222 -83.34 5.72 5.22
CA GLY A 222 -84.18 6.04 6.39
C GLY A 222 -85.48 6.75 6.02
N SER A 223 -85.44 7.65 5.05
CA SER A 223 -86.64 8.32 4.51
C SER A 223 -87.58 7.33 3.81
N ILE A 224 -87.04 6.37 3.05
CA ILE A 224 -87.84 5.30 2.42
C ILE A 224 -88.46 4.39 3.49
N ALA A 225 -87.69 3.99 4.50
CA ALA A 225 -88.19 3.13 5.59
C ALA A 225 -89.35 3.80 6.34
N THR A 226 -89.21 5.08 6.70
CA THR A 226 -90.30 5.84 7.35
C THR A 226 -91.52 6.03 6.43
N SER A 227 -91.32 6.24 5.13
CA SER A 227 -92.42 6.29 4.16
C SER A 227 -93.16 4.95 4.06
N ASN A 228 -92.43 3.83 4.02
CA ASN A 228 -93.02 2.49 3.98
C ASN A 228 -93.81 2.18 5.25
N GLN A 229 -93.28 2.53 6.43
CA GLN A 229 -94.01 2.37 7.69
C GLN A 229 -95.34 3.15 7.69
N ARG A 230 -95.33 4.40 7.21
CA ARG A 230 -96.57 5.20 7.07
C ARG A 230 -97.57 4.57 6.11
N LEU A 231 -97.10 3.98 5.01
CA LEU A 231 -97.95 3.26 4.07
C LEU A 231 -98.57 2.02 4.72
N GLU A 232 -97.78 1.23 5.45
CA GLU A 232 -98.27 0.06 6.19
C GLU A 232 -99.34 0.45 7.23
N GLU A 233 -99.10 1.52 8.01
CA GLU A 233 -100.06 2.06 8.96
C GLU A 233 -101.36 2.53 8.26
N ALA A 234 -101.24 3.22 7.11
CA ALA A 234 -102.38 3.67 6.32
C ALA A 234 -103.19 2.50 5.74
N PHE A 235 -102.52 1.45 5.25
CA PHE A 235 -103.18 0.22 4.78
C PHE A 235 -103.92 -0.49 5.91
N ALA A 236 -103.31 -0.60 7.09
CA ALA A 236 -103.94 -1.19 8.27
C ALA A 236 -105.21 -0.43 8.70
N GLU A 237 -105.19 0.91 8.67
CA GLU A 237 -106.36 1.73 8.94
C GLU A 237 -107.47 1.57 7.89
N LEU A 238 -107.12 1.52 6.60
CA LEU A 238 -108.10 1.28 5.53
C LEU A 238 -108.75 -0.10 5.66
N LEU A 239 -107.99 -1.14 6.01
CA LEU A 239 -108.53 -2.48 6.26
C LEU A 239 -109.51 -2.49 7.44
N LYS A 240 -109.14 -1.90 8.59
CA LYS A 240 -110.07 -1.76 9.73
C LYS A 240 -111.35 -1.03 9.35
N LYS A 241 -111.25 0.05 8.58
CA LYS A 241 -112.41 0.83 8.13
C LYS A 241 -113.29 0.04 7.15
N ALA A 242 -112.69 -0.77 6.28
CA ALA A 242 -113.40 -1.64 5.36
C ALA A 242 -114.13 -2.78 6.10
N GLU A 243 -113.47 -3.43 7.07
CA GLU A 243 -114.06 -4.45 7.94
C GLU A 243 -115.23 -3.91 8.76
N PHE A 244 -115.07 -2.72 9.35
CA PHE A 244 -116.15 -2.06 10.09
C PHE A 244 -117.36 -1.76 9.19
N ARG A 245 -117.12 -1.24 7.97
CA ARG A 245 -118.18 -0.94 7.00
C ARG A 245 -118.90 -2.22 6.54
N SER A 246 -118.17 -3.28 6.22
CA SER A 246 -118.76 -4.56 5.81
C SER A 246 -119.60 -5.16 6.94
N GLY A 247 -119.10 -5.17 8.19
CA GLY A 247 -119.86 -5.62 9.36
C GLY A 247 -121.12 -4.79 9.63
N SER A 248 -121.05 -3.48 9.45
CA SER A 248 -122.20 -2.57 9.55
C SER A 248 -123.26 -2.85 8.47
N LEU A 249 -122.83 -3.02 7.21
CA LEU A 249 -123.71 -3.38 6.10
C LEU A 249 -124.39 -4.74 6.32
N ILE A 250 -123.65 -5.75 6.77
CA ILE A 250 -124.22 -7.06 7.15
C ILE A 250 -125.27 -6.88 8.25
N SER A 251 -124.97 -6.09 9.28
CA SER A 251 -125.91 -5.80 10.37
C SER A 251 -127.16 -5.04 9.91
N GLN A 252 -127.03 -4.12 8.95
CA GLN A 252 -128.15 -3.42 8.32
C GLN A 252 -129.02 -4.36 7.48
N ILE A 253 -128.41 -5.27 6.71
CA ILE A 253 -129.14 -6.29 5.93
C ILE A 253 -129.90 -7.23 6.87
N VAL A 254 -129.28 -7.65 7.97
CA VAL A 254 -129.93 -8.50 9.00
C VAL A 254 -131.08 -7.75 9.70
N ARG A 255 -130.93 -6.44 10.01
CA ARG A 255 -132.03 -5.63 10.59
C ARG A 255 -133.16 -5.34 9.61
N SER A 256 -132.87 -5.18 8.32
CA SER A 256 -133.86 -4.94 7.27
C SER A 256 -134.62 -6.20 6.84
N ASN A 257 -134.31 -7.36 7.44
CA ASN A 257 -134.97 -8.64 7.13
C ASN A 257 -135.57 -9.32 8.37
N PRO A 258 -136.67 -8.78 8.95
CA PRO A 258 -137.31 -9.39 10.11
C PRO A 258 -138.44 -10.32 9.65
N SER A 259 -138.18 -11.43 8.93
CA SER A 259 -139.22 -12.44 8.65
C SER A 259 -138.69 -13.79 8.16
N ARG A 260 -138.22 -14.62 9.10
CA ARG A 260 -138.67 -16.02 9.22
C ARG A 260 -138.55 -16.44 10.68
N ARG A 261 -139.58 -16.12 11.47
CA ARG A 261 -140.05 -17.10 12.44
C ARG A 261 -140.68 -18.23 11.63
N TYR A 262 -140.15 -19.44 11.76
CA TYR A 262 -141.05 -20.60 11.78
C TYR A 262 -141.64 -20.69 13.19
N PRO A 263 -142.92 -21.02 13.33
CA PRO A 263 -143.32 -22.14 14.15
C PRO A 263 -143.66 -23.32 13.25
N LEU A 264 -143.53 -24.50 13.85
CA LEU A 264 -143.85 -25.79 13.25
C LEU A 264 -145.26 -25.83 12.65
N SER A 265 -145.33 -26.38 11.44
CA SER A 265 -146.31 -27.36 10.91
C SER A 265 -146.45 -27.19 9.40
#